data_AF-A0A7C7Q3M6-F1
#
_entry.id   AF-A0A7C7Q3M6-F1
#
_cell.length_a   1.000
_cell.length_b   1.000
_cell.length_c   1.000
_cell.angle_alpha   90.00
_cell.angle_beta   90.00
_cell.angle_gamma   90.00
#
_symmetry.space_group_name_H-M   'P 1'
#
loop_
_entity.id
_entity.type
_entity.pdbx_description
1 polymer ?
#
loop_
_entity_poly.entity_id
_entity_poly.type
_entity_poly.pdbx_seq_one_letter_code
_entity_poly.pdbx_strand_id
1 'polypeptide(L)'
;FYGAMDGATKFIRGDAIAGFLITAINLIGGIAVGILQHGLSFSQALKTYTVLTVGDGLVSQIPSLITSVAAGFMVTRSASQSDLGTEIATQLSSYPKALVLVAFILFIIALVPGMPKIPFITLALIVATIAYLSYMTVEKKEKEVKEKEIKKAMTQVKKSPETIIVQPDPLALEIGTYLIHLVDEKAGGELLNRIKNLRYKIAKELGLIIPLVHIRDSFEIDKNEYRILIKGVEVARYRVYPGKYLAINLGGVKDRLDKSNIF
;
A
#
# COMPACT_ATOMS: atom_id res chain seq x y z
N PHE A 1 3.45 6.83 -23.00
CA PHE A 1 3.38 7.26 -21.59
C PHE A 1 4.68 6.98 -20.83
N TYR A 2 5.11 5.72 -20.63
CA TYR A 2 6.33 5.42 -19.85
C TYR A 2 7.65 6.01 -20.41
N GLY A 3 7.83 6.02 -21.74
CA GLY A 3 9.03 6.63 -22.36
C GLY A 3 9.11 8.16 -22.22
N ALA A 4 7.97 8.86 -22.20
CA ALA A 4 7.91 10.30 -21.98
C ALA A 4 8.13 10.67 -20.49
N MET A 5 7.67 9.82 -19.55
CA MET A 5 7.91 9.99 -18.11
C MET A 5 9.38 9.75 -17.72
N ASP A 6 10.05 8.76 -18.31
CA ASP A 6 11.48 8.53 -18.06
C ASP A 6 12.35 9.68 -18.61
N GLY A 7 11.98 10.21 -19.78
CA GLY A 7 12.59 11.41 -20.35
C GLY A 7 12.42 12.63 -19.44
N ALA A 8 11.19 12.98 -19.05
CA ALA A 8 10.93 14.13 -18.19
C ALA A 8 11.68 14.05 -16.84
N THR A 9 11.74 12.86 -16.23
CA THR A 9 12.45 12.64 -14.97
C THR A 9 13.96 12.83 -15.11
N LYS A 10 14.55 12.43 -16.26
CA LYS A 10 15.97 12.67 -16.58
C LYS A 10 16.26 14.14 -16.89
N PHE A 11 15.35 14.85 -17.56
CA PHE A 11 15.48 16.29 -17.81
C PHE A 11 15.43 17.11 -16.52
N ILE A 12 14.49 16.80 -15.61
CA ILE A 12 14.38 17.48 -14.32
C ILE A 12 15.61 17.23 -13.45
N ARG A 13 16.15 16.00 -13.44
CA ARG A 13 17.42 15.71 -12.75
C ARG A 13 18.60 16.44 -13.38
N GLY A 14 18.67 16.50 -14.71
CA GLY A 14 19.72 17.20 -15.43
C GLY A 14 19.72 18.70 -15.17
N ASP A 15 18.54 19.33 -15.18
CA ASP A 15 18.37 20.76 -14.90
C ASP A 15 18.74 21.13 -13.46
N ALA A 16 18.35 20.29 -12.49
CA ALA A 16 18.74 20.47 -11.09
C ALA A 16 20.26 20.34 -10.88
N ILE A 17 20.92 19.37 -11.53
CA ILE A 17 22.38 19.19 -11.45
C ILE A 17 23.10 20.38 -12.10
N ALA A 18 22.65 20.81 -13.28
CA ALA A 18 23.23 21.96 -13.98
C ALA A 18 23.08 23.26 -13.17
N GLY A 19 21.89 23.52 -12.62
CA GLY A 19 21.64 24.67 -11.76
C GLY A 19 22.51 24.70 -10.51
N PHE A 20 22.71 23.55 -9.86
CA PHE A 20 23.60 23.45 -8.70
C PHE A 20 25.06 23.71 -9.07
N LEU A 21 25.54 23.17 -10.21
CA LEU A 21 26.90 23.42 -10.71
C LEU A 21 27.13 24.89 -11.03
N ILE A 22 26.19 25.53 -11.74
CA ILE A 22 26.26 26.97 -12.08
C ILE A 22 26.34 27.81 -10.80
N THR A 23 25.49 27.51 -9.81
CA THR A 23 25.48 28.20 -8.51
C THR A 23 26.83 28.07 -7.79
N ALA A 24 27.40 26.86 -7.75
CA ALA A 24 28.69 26.63 -7.11
C ALA A 24 29.83 27.38 -7.82
N ILE A 25 29.84 27.37 -9.16
CA ILE A 25 30.84 28.07 -9.97
C ILE A 25 30.73 29.59 -9.77
N ASN A 26 29.52 30.15 -9.83
CA ASN A 26 29.30 31.58 -9.63
C ASN A 26 29.70 32.04 -8.23
N LEU A 27 29.42 31.21 -7.21
CA LEU A 27 29.79 31.52 -5.83
C LEU A 27 31.31 31.49 -5.63
N ILE A 28 31.97 30.38 -5.99
CA ILE A 28 33.42 30.20 -5.78
C ILE A 28 34.21 31.16 -6.68
N GLY A 29 33.85 31.23 -7.96
CA GLY A 29 34.47 32.13 -8.94
C GLY A 29 34.27 33.59 -8.57
N GLY A 30 33.06 33.97 -8.15
CA GLY A 30 32.75 35.32 -7.68
C GLY A 30 33.59 35.72 -6.47
N ILE A 31 33.71 34.84 -5.46
CA ILE A 31 34.56 35.10 -4.29
C ILE A 31 36.03 35.23 -4.70
N ALA A 32 36.54 34.34 -5.55
CA ALA A 32 37.93 34.38 -6.02
C ALA A 32 38.24 35.67 -6.79
N VAL A 33 37.38 36.06 -7.73
CA VAL A 33 37.50 37.32 -8.48
C VAL A 33 37.38 38.54 -7.56
N GLY A 34 36.45 38.50 -6.61
CA GLY A 34 36.26 39.54 -5.60
C GLY A 34 37.51 39.84 -4.79
N ILE A 35 38.23 38.80 -4.38
CA ILE A 35 39.46 38.93 -3.59
C ILE A 35 40.66 39.26 -4.48
N LEU A 36 40.86 38.52 -5.56
CA LEU A 36 42.08 38.58 -6.38
C LEU A 36 42.11 39.79 -7.33
N GLN A 37 40.95 40.20 -7.86
CA GLN A 37 40.87 41.27 -8.86
C GLN A 37 40.26 42.55 -8.29
N HIS A 38 39.23 42.45 -7.44
CA HIS A 38 38.54 43.62 -6.89
C HIS A 38 39.05 44.06 -5.51
N GLY A 39 40.05 43.37 -4.94
CA GLY A 39 40.68 43.73 -3.67
C GLY A 39 39.74 43.70 -2.46
N LEU A 40 38.61 43.00 -2.55
CA LEU A 40 37.65 42.87 -1.45
C LEU A 40 38.23 41.97 -0.36
N SER A 41 37.94 42.29 0.90
CA SER A 41 38.19 41.35 2.00
C SER A 41 37.35 40.08 1.81
N PHE A 42 37.83 38.95 2.30
CA PHE A 42 37.13 37.65 2.20
C PHE A 42 35.67 37.75 2.66
N SER A 43 35.41 38.41 3.80
CA SER A 43 34.06 38.59 4.33
C SER A 43 33.15 39.43 3.43
N GLN A 44 33.69 40.47 2.77
CA GLN A 44 32.92 41.30 1.85
C GLN A 44 32.64 40.57 0.55
N ALA A 45 33.64 39.89 -0.01
CA ALA A 45 33.47 39.06 -1.20
C ALA A 45 32.41 37.97 -0.96
N LEU A 46 32.45 37.29 0.19
CA LEU A 46 31.46 36.28 0.55
C LEU A 46 30.05 36.87 0.58
N LYS A 47 29.83 38.01 1.26
CA LYS A 47 28.51 38.63 1.35
C LYS A 47 27.98 39.08 -0.03
N THR A 48 28.79 39.79 -0.81
CA THR A 48 28.39 40.34 -2.11
C THR A 48 28.08 39.26 -3.12
N TYR A 49 29.00 38.31 -3.31
CA TYR A 49 28.83 37.28 -4.34
C TYR A 49 27.85 36.18 -3.92
N THR A 50 27.61 35.95 -2.63
CA THR A 50 26.50 35.07 -2.19
C THR A 50 25.14 35.68 -2.54
N VAL A 51 24.94 36.98 -2.28
CA VAL A 51 23.66 37.66 -2.62
C VAL A 51 23.44 37.70 -4.13
N LEU A 52 24.48 38.01 -4.91
CA LEU A 52 24.41 38.02 -6.38
C LEU A 52 24.10 36.63 -6.95
N THR A 53 24.75 35.58 -6.42
CA THR A 53 24.55 34.20 -6.89
C THR A 53 23.15 33.68 -6.56
N VAL A 54 22.64 33.96 -5.35
CA VAL A 54 21.26 33.60 -4.99
C VAL A 54 20.25 34.37 -5.84
N GLY A 55 20.50 35.66 -6.10
CA GLY A 55 19.68 36.48 -6.98
C GLY A 55 19.61 35.94 -8.40
N ASP A 56 20.75 35.61 -8.99
CA ASP A 56 20.85 35.00 -10.33
C ASP A 56 20.12 33.65 -10.41
N GLY A 57 20.28 32.80 -9.39
CA GLY A 57 19.55 31.54 -9.28
C GLY A 57 18.04 31.75 -9.23
N LEU A 58 17.54 32.70 -8.44
CA LEU A 58 16.09 32.98 -8.36
C LEU A 58 15.53 33.56 -9.66
N VAL A 59 16.27 34.47 -10.32
CA VAL A 59 15.83 35.12 -11.56
C VAL A 59 15.80 34.14 -12.74
N SER A 60 16.73 33.17 -12.78
CA SER A 60 16.80 32.19 -13.87
C SER A 60 15.89 30.97 -13.64
N GLN A 61 15.81 30.46 -12.41
CA GLN A 61 15.08 29.22 -12.10
C GLN A 61 13.57 29.41 -12.07
N ILE A 62 13.06 30.49 -11.46
CA ILE A 62 11.61 30.66 -11.26
C ILE A 62 10.87 30.71 -12.62
N PRO A 63 11.31 31.49 -13.61
CA PRO A 63 10.65 31.51 -14.92
C PRO A 63 10.78 30.18 -15.67
N SER A 64 11.97 29.55 -15.63
CA SER A 64 12.21 28.25 -16.28
C SER A 64 11.27 27.17 -15.74
N LEU A 65 11.08 27.12 -14.42
CA LEU A 65 10.17 26.17 -13.80
C LEU A 65 8.72 26.42 -14.24
N ILE A 66 8.28 27.68 -14.26
CA ILE A 66 6.91 28.03 -14.69
C ILE A 66 6.67 27.63 -16.14
N THR A 67 7.61 27.93 -17.05
CA THR A 67 7.47 27.59 -18.48
C THR A 67 7.50 26.08 -18.71
N SER A 68 8.39 25.35 -18.04
CA SER A 68 8.49 23.89 -18.11
C SER A 68 7.23 23.20 -17.61
N VAL A 69 6.71 23.62 -16.45
CA VAL A 69 5.46 23.07 -15.89
C VAL A 69 4.27 23.39 -16.79
N ALA A 70 4.18 24.62 -17.33
CA ALA A 70 3.13 25.00 -18.26
C ALA A 70 3.18 24.18 -19.56
N ALA A 71 4.36 23.98 -20.14
CA ALA A 71 4.56 23.14 -21.31
C ALA A 71 4.20 21.67 -21.04
N GLY A 72 4.62 21.14 -19.88
CA GLY A 72 4.26 19.80 -19.42
C GLY A 72 2.74 19.59 -19.35
N PHE A 73 2.03 20.53 -18.71
CA PHE A 73 0.56 20.51 -18.65
C PHE A 73 -0.10 20.61 -20.03
N MET A 74 0.43 21.47 -20.91
CA MET A 74 -0.09 21.63 -22.28
C MET A 74 0.01 20.33 -23.09
N VAL A 75 1.10 19.58 -22.92
CA VAL A 75 1.32 18.29 -23.61
C VAL A 75 0.44 17.17 -23.03
N THR A 76 0.24 17.12 -21.71
CA THR A 76 -0.59 16.08 -21.08
C THR A 76 -2.10 16.27 -21.29
N ARG A 77 -2.54 17.48 -21.65
CA ARG A 77 -3.95 17.83 -21.89
C ARG A 77 -4.61 17.02 -23.02
N SER A 78 -3.85 16.47 -23.97
CA SER A 78 -4.38 15.72 -25.11
C SER A 78 -5.34 14.55 -24.76
N ALA A 79 -5.44 14.16 -23.48
CA ALA A 79 -6.25 13.04 -23.02
C ALA A 79 -7.47 13.38 -22.12
N SER A 80 -7.70 14.64 -21.68
CA SER A 80 -8.80 14.98 -20.76
C SER A 80 -9.87 15.91 -21.38
N GLN A 81 -11.14 15.75 -20.97
CA GLN A 81 -12.29 16.55 -21.44
C GLN A 81 -12.62 17.76 -20.54
N SER A 82 -11.97 17.91 -19.39
CA SER A 82 -12.22 18.98 -18.40
C SER A 82 -11.33 20.22 -18.58
N ASP A 83 -11.79 21.38 -18.08
CA ASP A 83 -10.98 22.60 -18.02
C ASP A 83 -9.78 22.41 -17.08
N LEU A 84 -8.57 22.61 -17.62
CA LEU A 84 -7.30 22.40 -16.92
C LEU A 84 -7.22 23.09 -15.55
N GLY A 85 -7.73 24.32 -15.44
CA GLY A 85 -7.73 25.07 -14.18
C GLY A 85 -8.55 24.38 -13.08
N THR A 86 -9.71 23.83 -13.44
CA THR A 86 -10.55 23.08 -12.50
C THR A 86 -9.91 21.76 -12.09
N GLU A 87 -9.21 21.10 -13.00
CA GLU A 87 -8.52 19.83 -12.75
C GLU A 87 -7.32 20.03 -11.83
N ILE A 88 -6.51 21.07 -12.06
CA ILE A 88 -5.39 21.43 -11.18
C ILE A 88 -5.92 21.81 -9.79
N ALA A 89 -6.97 22.64 -9.72
CA ALA A 89 -7.56 23.05 -8.45
C ALA A 89 -8.11 21.85 -7.66
N THR A 90 -8.79 20.91 -8.33
CA THR A 90 -9.31 19.69 -7.69
C THR A 90 -8.20 18.74 -7.26
N GLN A 91 -7.14 18.56 -8.05
CA GLN A 91 -6.01 17.71 -7.66
C GLN A 91 -5.23 18.30 -6.46
N LEU A 92 -4.94 19.59 -6.48
CA LEU A 92 -4.21 20.25 -5.39
C LEU A 92 -5.01 20.24 -4.08
N SER A 93 -6.31 20.53 -4.15
CA SER A 93 -7.22 20.48 -2.99
C SER A 93 -7.52 19.06 -2.49
N SER A 94 -7.23 18.00 -3.27
CA SER A 94 -7.46 16.62 -2.84
C SER A 94 -6.47 16.15 -1.75
N TYR A 95 -5.36 16.87 -1.53
CA TYR A 95 -4.33 16.52 -0.56
C TYR A 95 -4.15 17.62 0.52
N PRO A 96 -5.14 17.83 1.40
CA PRO A 96 -5.13 18.91 2.40
C PRO A 96 -3.91 18.85 3.34
N LYS A 97 -3.41 17.65 3.67
CA LYS A 97 -2.22 17.46 4.50
C LYS A 97 -0.95 18.07 3.89
N ALA A 98 -0.79 17.96 2.58
CA ALA A 98 0.34 18.56 1.88
C ALA A 98 0.24 20.10 1.90
N LEU A 99 -0.97 20.65 1.73
CA LEU A 99 -1.19 22.10 1.79
C LEU A 99 -0.92 22.69 3.17
N VAL A 100 -1.27 21.97 4.25
CA VAL A 100 -0.92 22.38 5.63
C VAL A 100 0.60 22.45 5.80
N LEU A 101 1.33 21.44 5.31
CA LEU A 101 2.80 21.44 5.38
C LEU A 101 3.39 22.64 4.62
N VAL A 102 2.88 22.94 3.43
CA VAL A 102 3.33 24.10 2.64
C VAL A 102 3.04 25.42 3.37
N ALA A 103 1.83 25.60 3.90
CA ALA A 103 1.48 26.80 4.67
C ALA A 103 2.39 26.97 5.90
N PHE A 104 2.72 25.88 6.58
CA PHE A 104 3.64 25.88 7.72
C PHE A 104 5.07 26.27 7.33
N ILE A 105 5.59 25.72 6.23
CA ILE A 105 6.92 26.08 5.72
C ILE A 105 6.96 27.56 5.31
N LEU A 106 5.94 28.06 4.60
CA LEU A 106 5.84 29.47 4.22
C LEU A 106 5.83 30.40 5.43
N PHE A 107 5.13 29.99 6.50
CA PHE A 107 5.12 30.72 7.76
C PHE A 107 6.50 30.75 8.43
N ILE A 108 7.22 29.62 8.47
CA ILE A 108 8.60 29.58 8.98
C ILE A 108 9.51 30.50 8.17
N ILE A 109 9.41 30.48 6.85
CA ILE A 109 10.22 31.35 5.97
C ILE A 109 9.93 32.82 6.25
N ALA A 110 8.67 33.18 6.53
CA ALA A 110 8.31 34.56 6.88
C ALA A 110 8.95 35.05 8.19
N LEU A 111 9.31 34.15 9.10
CA LEU A 111 9.99 34.49 10.35
C LEU A 111 11.50 34.72 10.17
N VAL A 112 12.08 34.27 9.05
CA VAL A 112 13.50 34.43 8.76
C VAL A 112 13.83 35.93 8.55
N PRO A 113 14.77 36.50 9.32
CA PRO A 113 15.16 37.89 9.15
C PRO A 113 15.81 38.13 7.78
N GLY A 114 15.38 39.17 7.08
CA GLY A 114 15.82 39.48 5.72
C GLY A 114 14.84 39.05 4.61
N MET A 115 13.85 38.21 4.92
CA MET A 115 12.80 37.84 3.97
C MET A 115 11.62 38.83 3.98
N PRO A 116 10.94 39.07 2.83
CA PRO A 116 9.77 39.93 2.77
C PRO A 116 8.58 39.28 3.49
N LYS A 117 8.38 39.65 4.76
CA LYS A 117 7.39 39.02 5.65
C LYS A 117 5.96 39.09 5.12
N ILE A 118 5.56 40.25 4.56
CA ILE A 118 4.19 40.50 4.12
C ILE A 118 3.76 39.50 3.03
N PRO A 119 4.50 39.33 1.91
CA PRO A 119 4.20 38.30 0.90
C PRO A 119 4.09 36.88 1.47
N PHE A 120 5.05 36.44 2.29
CA PHE A 120 5.07 35.07 2.79
C PHE A 120 3.94 34.79 3.79
N ILE A 121 3.61 35.73 4.69
CA ILE A 121 2.47 35.59 5.61
C ILE A 121 1.17 35.56 4.82
N THR A 122 1.01 36.44 3.83
CA THR A 122 -0.19 36.49 2.99
C THR A 122 -0.39 35.17 2.25
N LEU A 123 0.68 34.65 1.64
CA LEU A 123 0.64 33.38 0.92
C LEU A 123 0.37 32.20 1.86
N ALA A 124 1.01 32.17 3.03
CA ALA A 124 0.77 31.14 4.05
C ALA A 124 -0.71 31.14 4.48
N LEU A 125 -1.32 32.30 4.66
CA LEU A 125 -2.71 32.44 5.07
C LEU A 125 -3.69 32.01 3.97
N ILE A 126 -3.41 32.35 2.70
CA ILE A 126 -4.18 31.87 1.54
C ILE A 126 -4.12 30.34 1.46
N VAL A 127 -2.92 29.76 1.51
CA VAL A 127 -2.74 28.30 1.40
C VAL A 127 -3.38 27.58 2.59
N ALA A 128 -3.25 28.11 3.81
CA ALA A 128 -3.92 27.57 5.00
C ALA A 128 -5.45 27.60 4.86
N THR A 129 -6.01 28.68 4.31
CA THR A 129 -7.45 28.80 4.05
C THR A 129 -7.91 27.75 3.04
N ILE A 130 -7.18 27.58 1.93
CA ILE A 130 -7.47 26.54 0.93
C ILE A 130 -7.36 25.15 1.56
N ALA A 131 -6.34 24.89 2.38
CA ALA A 131 -6.16 23.62 3.07
C ALA A 131 -7.34 23.30 4.00
N TYR A 132 -7.83 24.31 4.74
CA TYR A 132 -8.98 24.17 5.62
C TYR A 132 -10.28 23.86 4.86
N LEU A 133 -10.57 24.61 3.79
CA LEU A 133 -11.74 24.35 2.93
C LEU A 133 -11.68 22.97 2.26
N SER A 134 -10.48 22.57 1.84
CA SER A 134 -10.20 21.26 1.26
C SER A 134 -10.42 20.13 2.27
N TYR A 135 -9.95 20.32 3.51
CA TYR A 135 -10.12 19.36 4.60
C TYR A 135 -11.61 19.11 4.89
N MET A 136 -12.42 20.17 4.97
CA MET A 136 -13.87 20.05 5.15
C MET A 136 -14.55 19.26 4.02
N THR A 137 -14.08 19.44 2.77
CA THR A 137 -14.65 18.77 1.60
C THR A 137 -14.26 17.30 1.53
N VAL A 138 -12.99 16.97 1.80
CA VAL A 138 -12.48 15.60 1.84
C VAL A 138 -13.09 14.83 3.01
N GLU A 139 -13.15 15.43 4.20
CA GLU A 139 -13.75 14.80 5.38
C GLU A 139 -15.25 14.58 5.17
N LYS A 140 -15.96 15.52 4.53
CA LYS A 140 -17.38 15.32 4.18
C LYS A 140 -17.57 14.19 3.16
N LYS A 141 -16.72 14.10 2.14
CA LYS A 141 -16.74 12.97 1.18
C LYS A 141 -16.42 11.64 1.86
N GLU A 142 -15.42 11.59 2.74
CA GLU A 142 -15.10 10.39 3.51
C GLU A 142 -16.24 10.00 4.46
N LYS A 143 -16.89 10.97 5.11
CA LYS A 143 -18.06 10.74 5.96
C LYS A 143 -19.27 10.28 5.15
N GLU A 144 -19.54 10.87 3.99
CA GLU A 144 -20.62 10.44 3.10
C GLU A 144 -20.36 9.04 2.50
N VAL A 145 -19.10 8.71 2.20
CA VAL A 145 -18.73 7.35 1.75
C VAL A 145 -18.91 6.37 2.90
N LYS A 146 -18.42 6.67 4.10
CA LYS A 146 -18.65 5.85 5.30
C LYS A 146 -20.13 5.73 5.64
N GLU A 147 -20.91 6.79 5.51
CA GLU A 147 -22.36 6.77 5.78
C GLU A 147 -23.12 6.01 4.69
N LYS A 148 -22.67 6.06 3.42
CA LYS A 148 -23.19 5.21 2.33
C LYS A 148 -22.78 3.75 2.52
N GLU A 149 -21.59 3.45 3.04
CA GLU A 149 -21.16 2.10 3.41
C GLU A 149 -21.95 1.57 4.60
N ILE A 150 -22.16 2.38 5.63
CA ILE A 150 -23.00 2.06 6.79
C ILE A 150 -24.47 1.90 6.36
N LYS A 151 -25.01 2.77 5.50
CA LYS A 151 -26.37 2.62 4.95
C LYS A 151 -26.46 1.40 4.04
N LYS A 152 -25.45 1.08 3.23
CA LYS A 152 -25.40 -0.19 2.47
C LYS A 152 -25.37 -1.40 3.40
N ALA A 153 -24.59 -1.36 4.48
CA ALA A 153 -24.55 -2.39 5.50
C ALA A 153 -25.90 -2.53 6.24
N MET A 154 -26.55 -1.43 6.61
CA MET A 154 -27.87 -1.43 7.27
C MET A 154 -29.01 -1.83 6.32
N THR A 155 -28.90 -1.54 5.02
CA THR A 155 -29.88 -1.97 4.01
C THR A 155 -29.71 -3.45 3.68
N GLN A 156 -28.49 -3.98 3.77
CA GLN A 156 -28.21 -5.43 3.71
C GLN A 156 -28.77 -6.19 4.93
N VAL A 157 -28.78 -5.58 6.11
CA VAL A 157 -29.39 -6.19 7.32
C VAL A 157 -30.93 -6.23 7.28
N LYS A 158 -31.57 -5.38 6.46
CA LYS A 158 -33.05 -5.23 6.44
C LYS A 158 -33.76 -5.96 5.28
N LYS A 159 -33.03 -6.62 4.36
CA LYS A 159 -33.60 -7.39 3.25
C LYS A 159 -33.07 -8.84 3.25
N SER A 160 -33.87 -9.73 3.83
CA SER A 160 -33.90 -11.19 3.64
C SER A 160 -32.67 -12.04 4.06
N PRO A 161 -32.90 -13.23 4.67
CA PRO A 161 -31.86 -14.14 5.13
C PRO A 161 -31.29 -14.94 3.95
N GLU A 162 -30.33 -14.40 3.20
CA GLU A 162 -29.58 -15.17 2.21
C GLU A 162 -28.08 -14.84 2.27
N THR A 163 -27.32 -15.87 2.69
CA THR A 163 -25.89 -16.11 2.44
C THR A 163 -24.91 -14.98 2.78
N ILE A 164 -24.46 -14.98 4.03
CA ILE A 164 -23.13 -14.48 4.37
C ILE A 164 -22.14 -15.17 3.44
N ILE A 165 -21.52 -14.44 2.50
CA ILE A 165 -20.39 -14.95 1.72
C ILE A 165 -19.21 -15.05 2.70
N VAL A 166 -19.20 -16.11 3.49
CA VAL A 166 -18.06 -16.50 4.31
C VAL A 166 -16.97 -16.90 3.32
N GLN A 167 -15.81 -16.23 3.36
CA GLN A 167 -14.68 -16.66 2.55
C GLN A 167 -14.34 -18.10 2.93
N PRO A 168 -14.26 -19.03 1.96
CA PRO A 168 -13.98 -20.42 2.26
C PRO A 168 -12.56 -20.56 2.82
N ASP A 169 -12.40 -21.44 3.80
CA ASP A 169 -11.08 -21.70 4.39
C ASP A 169 -10.10 -22.17 3.32
N PRO A 170 -8.83 -21.72 3.35
CA PRO A 170 -7.82 -22.14 2.39
C PRO A 170 -7.63 -23.66 2.33
N LEU A 171 -7.73 -24.33 3.48
CA LEU A 171 -7.71 -25.78 3.62
C LEU A 171 -8.65 -26.19 4.76
N ALA A 172 -9.65 -27.00 4.46
CA ALA A 172 -10.59 -27.53 5.42
C ALA A 172 -10.67 -29.06 5.35
N LEU A 173 -10.91 -29.67 6.51
CA LEU A 173 -11.22 -31.08 6.67
C LEU A 173 -12.62 -31.16 7.27
N GLU A 174 -13.58 -31.61 6.48
CA GLU A 174 -14.92 -31.88 6.97
C GLU A 174 -15.06 -33.34 7.36
N ILE A 175 -15.65 -33.59 8.52
CA ILE A 175 -15.78 -34.92 9.10
C ILE A 175 -17.23 -35.25 9.42
N GLY A 176 -17.60 -36.51 9.22
CA GLY A 176 -18.86 -37.07 9.65
C GLY A 176 -18.95 -37.19 11.16
N THR A 177 -20.17 -37.28 11.67
CA THR A 177 -20.48 -37.25 13.11
C THR A 177 -19.77 -38.33 13.93
N TYR A 178 -19.45 -39.51 13.38
CA TYR A 178 -18.76 -40.57 14.12
C TYR A 178 -17.25 -40.37 14.22
N LEU A 179 -16.69 -39.47 13.42
CA LEU A 179 -15.25 -39.17 13.42
C LEU A 179 -14.90 -38.03 14.40
N ILE A 180 -15.88 -37.37 15.01
CA ILE A 180 -15.66 -36.23 15.94
C ILE A 180 -14.72 -36.61 17.09
N HIS A 181 -14.85 -37.83 17.63
CA HIS A 181 -14.01 -38.33 18.71
C HIS A 181 -12.52 -38.42 18.34
N LEU A 182 -12.18 -38.50 17.05
CA LEU A 182 -10.78 -38.53 16.59
C LEU A 182 -10.10 -37.16 16.68
N VAL A 183 -10.88 -36.08 16.77
CA VAL A 183 -10.41 -34.69 16.78
C VAL A 183 -10.40 -34.11 18.18
N ASP A 184 -11.24 -34.61 19.09
CA ASP A 184 -11.29 -34.15 20.48
C ASP A 184 -10.11 -34.71 21.31
N GLU A 185 -9.14 -33.85 21.64
CA GLU A 185 -7.99 -34.20 22.49
C GLU A 185 -8.43 -34.70 23.87
N LYS A 186 -9.55 -34.21 24.42
CA LYS A 186 -10.07 -34.64 25.73
C LYS A 186 -10.65 -36.05 25.68
N ALA A 187 -11.15 -36.47 24.52
CA ALA A 187 -11.64 -37.81 24.26
C ALA A 187 -10.54 -38.79 23.82
N GLY A 188 -9.26 -38.36 23.83
CA GLY A 188 -8.12 -39.18 23.38
C GLY A 188 -7.91 -39.17 21.87
N GLY A 189 -8.49 -38.21 21.14
CA GLY A 189 -8.30 -38.05 19.71
C GLY A 189 -6.88 -37.61 19.34
N GLU A 190 -6.25 -38.29 18.38
CA GLU A 190 -4.88 -37.99 17.93
C GLU A 190 -4.82 -37.18 16.63
N LEU A 191 -5.95 -36.95 15.96
CA LEU A 191 -5.96 -36.44 14.59
C LEU A 191 -5.36 -35.03 14.49
N LEU A 192 -5.64 -34.15 15.45
CA LEU A 192 -5.06 -32.80 15.51
C LEU A 192 -3.53 -32.84 15.59
N ASN A 193 -3.00 -33.67 16.48
CA ASN A 193 -1.56 -33.84 16.67
C ASN A 193 -0.90 -34.45 15.42
N ARG A 194 -1.55 -35.44 14.78
CA ARG A 194 -1.07 -36.04 13.52
C ARG A 194 -1.02 -35.02 12.38
N ILE A 195 -2.05 -34.18 12.23
CA ILE A 195 -2.07 -33.10 11.23
C ILE A 195 -0.94 -32.09 11.49
N LYS A 196 -0.75 -31.69 12.75
CA LYS A 196 0.33 -30.76 13.13
C LYS A 196 1.72 -31.32 12.78
N ASN A 197 1.96 -32.59 13.10
CA ASN A 197 3.22 -33.27 12.79
C ASN A 197 3.43 -33.46 11.29
N LEU A 198 2.37 -33.79 10.54
CA LEU A 198 2.44 -33.92 9.09
C LEU A 198 2.80 -32.58 8.43
N ARG A 199 2.18 -31.47 8.85
CA ARG A 199 2.51 -30.13 8.36
C ARG A 199 3.98 -29.76 8.63
N TYR A 200 4.47 -30.07 9.83
CA TYR A 200 5.87 -29.84 10.17
C TYR A 200 6.82 -30.67 9.29
N LYS A 201 6.48 -31.95 9.06
CA LYS A 201 7.26 -32.84 8.20
C LYS A 201 7.30 -32.35 6.74
N ILE A 202 6.15 -31.96 6.18
CA ILE A 202 6.06 -31.40 4.81
C ILE A 202 6.89 -30.11 4.70
N ALA A 203 6.82 -29.22 5.69
CA ALA A 203 7.63 -28.01 5.68
C ALA A 203 9.14 -28.30 5.73
N LYS A 204 9.56 -29.32 6.51
CA LYS A 204 10.96 -29.71 6.65
C LYS A 204 11.50 -30.44 5.43
N GLU A 205 10.73 -31.35 4.84
CA GLU A 205 11.19 -32.21 3.73
C GLU A 205 11.03 -31.55 2.36
N LEU A 206 9.96 -30.77 2.16
CA LEU A 206 9.62 -30.19 0.86
C LEU A 206 9.77 -28.65 0.82
N GLY A 207 10.04 -28.00 1.96
CA GLY A 207 10.12 -26.53 2.04
C GLY A 207 8.76 -25.82 1.89
N LEU A 208 7.65 -26.57 1.91
CA LEU A 208 6.30 -26.06 1.69
C LEU A 208 5.58 -25.78 3.02
N ILE A 209 5.22 -24.52 3.26
CA ILE A 209 4.45 -24.12 4.45
C ILE A 209 2.96 -24.32 4.17
N ILE A 210 2.38 -25.38 4.72
CA ILE A 210 0.95 -25.69 4.61
C ILE A 210 0.13 -24.77 5.55
N PRO A 211 -0.98 -24.13 5.09
CA PRO A 211 -1.84 -23.32 5.94
C PRO A 211 -2.49 -24.12 7.07
N LEU A 212 -3.13 -23.43 8.01
CA LEU A 212 -3.91 -24.10 9.06
C LEU A 212 -5.07 -24.88 8.43
N VAL A 213 -5.22 -26.14 8.87
CA VAL A 213 -6.33 -27.01 8.47
C VAL A 213 -7.49 -26.73 9.42
N HIS A 214 -8.58 -26.16 8.91
CA HIS A 214 -9.80 -25.99 9.69
C HIS A 214 -10.60 -27.29 9.67
N ILE A 215 -10.90 -27.83 10.85
CA ILE A 215 -11.70 -29.04 10.98
C ILE A 215 -13.12 -28.63 11.34
N ARG A 216 -14.10 -29.12 10.57
CA ARG A 216 -15.52 -28.82 10.76
C ARG A 216 -16.32 -30.11 10.70
N ASP A 217 -17.35 -30.22 11.52
CA ASP A 217 -18.35 -31.26 11.34
C ASP A 217 -19.26 -30.89 10.17
N SER A 218 -19.68 -31.90 9.41
CA SER A 218 -20.59 -31.73 8.28
C SER A 218 -21.69 -32.76 8.33
N PHE A 219 -22.93 -32.28 8.26
CA PHE A 219 -24.13 -33.12 8.17
C PHE A 219 -24.44 -33.54 6.73
N GLU A 220 -23.71 -33.00 5.75
CA GLU A 220 -23.87 -33.32 4.32
C GLU A 220 -23.17 -34.61 3.89
N ILE A 221 -22.24 -35.13 4.72
CA ILE A 221 -21.46 -36.33 4.44
C ILE A 221 -21.86 -37.48 5.38
N ASP A 222 -21.58 -38.72 4.98
CA ASP A 222 -21.93 -39.89 5.80
C ASP A 222 -21.19 -39.86 7.15
N LYS A 223 -21.74 -40.53 8.16
CA LYS A 223 -21.23 -40.51 9.54
C LYS A 223 -19.77 -40.95 9.64
N ASN A 224 -19.33 -41.87 8.78
CA ASN A 224 -17.96 -42.41 8.74
C ASN A 224 -17.09 -41.78 7.64
N GLU A 225 -17.59 -40.76 6.93
CA GLU A 225 -16.88 -40.12 5.84
C GLU A 225 -16.14 -38.86 6.30
N TYR A 226 -15.07 -38.54 5.57
CA TYR A 226 -14.41 -37.25 5.65
C TYR A 226 -14.11 -36.75 4.24
N ARG A 227 -14.11 -35.43 4.07
CA ARG A 227 -13.70 -34.77 2.82
C ARG A 227 -12.70 -33.66 3.08
N ILE A 228 -11.81 -33.44 2.13
CA ILE A 228 -10.81 -32.38 2.17
C ILE A 228 -11.23 -31.32 1.16
N LEU A 229 -11.27 -30.07 1.60
CA LEU A 229 -11.59 -28.92 0.76
C LEU A 229 -10.40 -27.97 0.67
N ILE A 230 -10.13 -27.48 -0.53
CA ILE A 230 -9.16 -26.41 -0.78
C ILE A 230 -9.93 -25.21 -1.33
N LYS A 231 -9.90 -24.08 -0.63
CA LYS A 231 -10.69 -22.88 -0.95
C LYS A 231 -12.18 -23.21 -1.18
N GLY A 232 -12.72 -24.13 -0.38
CA GLY A 232 -14.12 -24.55 -0.46
C GLY A 232 -14.46 -25.54 -1.58
N VAL A 233 -13.47 -25.99 -2.36
CA VAL A 233 -13.67 -27.02 -3.39
C VAL A 233 -13.23 -28.37 -2.84
N GLU A 234 -14.11 -29.37 -2.92
CA GLU A 234 -13.80 -30.75 -2.54
C GLU A 234 -12.74 -31.35 -3.48
N VAL A 235 -11.62 -31.80 -2.90
CA VAL A 235 -10.51 -32.42 -3.66
C VAL A 235 -10.35 -33.91 -3.37
N ALA A 236 -10.91 -34.39 -2.25
CA ALA A 236 -10.83 -35.78 -1.84
C ALA A 236 -11.95 -36.12 -0.87
N ARG A 237 -12.48 -37.34 -0.96
CA ARG A 237 -13.49 -37.89 -0.06
C ARG A 237 -13.23 -39.36 0.17
N TYR A 238 -13.22 -39.79 1.44
CA TYR A 238 -12.97 -41.17 1.83
C TYR A 238 -13.75 -41.53 3.09
N ARG A 239 -13.76 -42.83 3.43
CA ARG A 239 -14.45 -43.38 4.60
C ARG A 239 -13.47 -44.03 5.56
N VAL A 240 -13.70 -43.83 6.86
CA VAL A 240 -12.92 -44.40 7.97
C VAL A 240 -13.90 -44.95 8.99
N TYR A 241 -13.63 -46.14 9.50
CA TYR A 241 -14.43 -46.77 10.54
C TYR A 241 -13.65 -46.74 11.86
N PRO A 242 -14.03 -45.87 12.81
CA PRO A 242 -13.42 -45.86 14.13
C PRO A 242 -13.50 -47.25 14.79
N GLY A 243 -12.43 -47.68 15.43
CA GLY A 243 -12.35 -48.99 16.10
C GLY A 243 -12.06 -50.18 15.18
N LYS A 244 -11.91 -49.98 13.87
CA LYS A 244 -11.42 -50.99 12.92
C LYS A 244 -10.03 -50.66 12.43
N TYR A 245 -9.29 -51.68 12.01
CA TYR A 245 -7.99 -51.53 11.36
C TYR A 245 -8.14 -51.54 9.84
N LEU A 246 -7.36 -50.70 9.16
CA LEU A 246 -7.23 -50.74 7.71
C LEU A 246 -6.12 -51.72 7.33
N ALA A 247 -6.48 -52.82 6.66
CA ALA A 247 -5.51 -53.79 6.18
C ALA A 247 -5.17 -53.52 4.70
N ILE A 248 -3.94 -53.10 4.43
CA ILE A 248 -3.45 -52.82 3.08
C ILE A 248 -2.60 -54.01 2.62
N ASN A 249 -3.04 -54.72 1.58
CA ASN A 249 -2.23 -55.78 0.98
C ASN A 249 -1.18 -55.18 0.03
N LEU A 250 0.09 -55.31 0.38
CA LEU A 250 1.23 -54.84 -0.42
C LEU A 250 1.73 -55.87 -1.45
N GLY A 251 0.96 -56.94 -1.71
CA GLY A 251 1.26 -57.96 -2.73
C GLY A 251 1.81 -59.29 -2.19
N GLY A 252 1.90 -59.47 -0.87
CA GLY A 252 2.49 -60.65 -0.22
C GLY A 252 1.52 -61.54 0.57
N VAL A 253 0.24 -61.17 0.66
CA VAL A 253 -0.76 -61.86 1.50
C VAL A 253 -1.49 -62.95 0.71
N LYS A 254 -1.49 -64.18 1.23
CA LYS A 254 -2.11 -65.36 0.60
C LYS A 254 -3.51 -65.70 1.13
N ASP A 255 -3.79 -65.36 2.38
CA ASP A 255 -5.05 -65.71 3.06
C ASP A 255 -5.98 -64.51 3.25
N ARG A 256 -7.29 -64.74 3.21
CA ARG A 256 -8.30 -63.70 3.47
C ARG A 256 -8.44 -63.49 4.98
N LEU A 257 -8.31 -62.23 5.41
CA LEU A 257 -8.54 -61.82 6.79
C LEU A 257 -10.03 -61.82 7.14
N ASP A 258 -10.35 -62.14 8.39
CA ASP A 258 -11.71 -62.03 8.94
C ASP A 258 -12.13 -60.56 9.03
N LYS A 259 -13.37 -60.26 8.58
CA LYS A 259 -13.91 -58.90 8.42
C LYS A 259 -14.49 -58.32 9.71
N SER A 260 -14.41 -59.05 10.82
CA SER A 260 -14.95 -58.65 12.12
C SER A 260 -14.35 -57.32 12.61
N ASN A 261 -13.02 -57.16 12.52
CA ASN A 261 -12.28 -55.99 13.05
C ASN A 261 -11.50 -55.20 11.98
N ILE A 262 -11.67 -55.54 10.71
CA ILE A 262 -10.90 -54.96 9.60
C ILE A 262 -11.85 -54.33 8.58
N PHE A 263 -11.47 -53.17 8.06
CA PHE A 263 -12.10 -52.53 6.91
C PHE A 263 -11.16 -52.56 5.71
#